data_AF-Q0FW93-F1
#
_entry.id   AF-Q0FW93-F1
#
_cell.length_a   1.000
_cell.length_b   1.000
_cell.length_c   1.000
_cell.angle_alpha   90.00
_cell.angle_beta   90.00
_cell.angle_gamma   90.00
#
_symmetry.space_group_name_H-M   'P 1'
#
loop_
_entity.id
_entity.type
_entity.pdbx_description
1 polymer ?
#
loop_
_entity_poly.entity_id
_entity_poly.type
_entity_poly.pdbx_seq_one_letter_code
_entity_poly.pdbx_strand_id
1 'polypeptide(L)' 'MLQAIIVEVPNPFHPFGVKGVAEASMVSALGCVANAVSAATKRRMTSLPMNPQTVLKALDERGEEL' A
#
# COMPACT_ATOMS: atom_id res chain seq x y z
N MET A 1 6.63 -11.11 -7.05
CA MET A 1 6.08 -11.05 -8.42
C MET A 1 4.86 -10.15 -8.39
N LEU A 2 4.69 -9.26 -9.36
CA LEU A 2 3.49 -8.42 -9.50
C LEU A 2 2.51 -9.13 -10.42
N GLN A 3 1.25 -9.27 -9.99
CA GLN A 3 0.16 -9.79 -10.82
C GLN A 3 -0.77 -8.62 -11.15
N ALA A 4 -0.88 -8.29 -12.44
CA ALA A 4 -1.83 -7.29 -12.92
C ALA A 4 -3.17 -7.96 -13.25
N ILE A 5 -4.27 -7.30 -12.89
CA ILE A 5 -5.63 -7.71 -13.26
C ILE A 5 -6.24 -6.55 -14.04
N ILE A 6 -6.67 -6.81 -15.28
CA ILE A 6 -7.33 -5.82 -16.13
C ILE A 6 -8.82 -5.82 -15.78
N VAL A 7 -9.33 -4.64 -15.41
CA VAL A 7 -10.75 -4.43 -15.12
C VAL A 7 -11.30 -3.40 -16.08
N GLU A 8 -12.27 -3.81 -16.89
CA GLU A 8 -12.87 -2.97 -17.93
C GLU A 8 -14.22 -2.44 -17.44
N VAL A 9 -14.26 -1.15 -17.13
CA VAL A 9 -15.50 -0.41 -16.87
C VAL A 9 -15.45 0.83 -17.76
N PRO A 10 -16.28 0.94 -18.81
CA PRO A 10 -16.21 2.06 -19.76
C PRO A 10 -16.46 3.42 -19.11
N ASN A 11 -15.71 4.44 -19.54
CA ASN A 11 -16.02 5.84 -19.28
C ASN A 11 -17.02 6.35 -20.34
N PRO A 12 -18.26 6.72 -19.98
CA PRO A 12 -19.29 7.16 -20.94
C PRO A 12 -18.91 8.44 -21.70
N PHE A 13 -17.93 9.22 -21.20
CA PHE A 13 -17.50 10.48 -21.81
C PHE A 13 -16.27 10.35 -22.71
N HIS A 14 -15.67 9.15 -22.86
CA HIS A 14 -14.51 8.94 -23.71
C HIS A 14 -14.89 8.13 -24.97
N PRO A 15 -14.48 8.53 -26.19
CA PRO A 15 -14.87 7.85 -27.44
C PRO A 15 -14.59 6.34 -27.49
N PHE A 16 -13.54 5.91 -26.80
CA PHE A 16 -13.14 4.50 -26.66
C PHE A 16 -13.41 3.91 -25.27
N GLY A 17 -14.07 4.64 -24.37
CA GLY A 17 -14.36 4.16 -23.01
C GLY A 17 -13.16 4.01 -22.06
N VAL A 18 -11.94 4.35 -22.48
CA VAL A 18 -10.71 4.15 -21.67
C VAL A 18 -10.58 5.14 -20.51
N LYS A 19 -9.76 4.78 -19.52
CA LYS A 19 -9.45 5.58 -18.33
C LYS A 19 -7.93 5.62 -18.11
N GLY A 20 -7.44 6.69 -17.50
CA GLY A 20 -6.05 6.77 -17.04
C GLY A 20 -5.77 5.75 -15.92
N VAL A 21 -4.60 5.10 -15.95
CA VAL A 21 -4.28 3.98 -15.03
C VAL A 21 -2.94 4.11 -14.30
N ALA A 22 -2.01 4.91 -14.82
CA ALA A 22 -0.62 4.96 -14.35
C ALA A 22 -0.52 5.38 -12.87
N GLU A 23 -1.14 6.51 -12.51
CA GLU A 23 -1.07 7.04 -11.15
C GLU A 23 -1.89 6.21 -10.16
N ALA A 24 -3.07 5.74 -10.56
CA ALA A 24 -3.95 4.93 -9.71
C ALA A 24 -3.24 3.67 -9.19
N SER A 25 -2.49 3.00 -10.07
CA SER A 25 -1.72 1.80 -9.72
C SER A 25 -0.55 2.13 -8.79
N MET A 26 0.11 3.27 -9.00
CA MET A 26 1.29 3.70 -8.24
C MET A 26 0.94 4.16 -6.82
N VAL A 27 -0.09 5.00 -6.67
CA VAL A 27 -0.49 5.59 -5.38
C VAL A 27 -0.90 4.50 -4.38
N SER A 28 -1.53 3.42 -4.85
CA SER A 28 -2.01 2.34 -4.00
C SER A 28 -0.88 1.55 -3.29
N ALA A 29 0.32 1.51 -3.87
CA ALA A 29 1.42 0.67 -3.39
C ALA A 29 1.87 1.04 -1.97
N LEU A 30 2.00 2.33 -1.67
CA LEU A 30 2.48 2.81 -0.37
C LEU A 30 1.53 2.41 0.77
N GLY A 31 0.22 2.63 0.58
CA GLY A 31 -0.80 2.25 1.55
C GLY A 31 -0.95 0.74 1.69
N CYS A 32 -0.84 0.00 0.59
CA CYS A 32 -0.90 -1.46 0.60
C CYS A 32 0.21 -2.07 1.46
N VAL A 33 1.46 -1.65 1.25
CA VAL A 33 2.60 -2.13 2.06
C VAL A 33 2.43 -1.73 3.53
N ALA A 34 1.97 -0.50 3.81
CA ALA A 34 1.79 -0.05 5.20
C ALA A 34 0.72 -0.88 5.94
N ASN A 35 -0.38 -1.19 5.26
CA ASN A 35 -1.43 -2.05 5.80
C ASN A 35 -0.94 -3.50 5.97
N ALA A 36 -0.15 -4.03 5.04
CA ALA A 36 0.42 -5.37 5.15
C ALA A 36 1.37 -5.50 6.35
N VAL A 37 2.27 -4.53 6.54
CA VAL A 37 3.12 -4.44 7.73
C VAL A 37 2.25 -4.41 8.99
N SER A 38 1.24 -3.54 9.03
CA SER A 38 0.34 -3.44 10.18
C SER A 38 -0.43 -4.73 10.47
N ALA A 39 -0.87 -5.46 9.44
CA ALA A 39 -1.54 -6.74 9.60
C ALA A 39 -0.62 -7.81 10.23
N ALA A 40 0.66 -7.83 9.80
CA ALA A 40 1.68 -8.79 10.23
C ALA A 40 2.23 -8.49 11.63
N THR A 41 2.48 -7.22 11.95
CA THR A 41 3.16 -6.81 13.19
C THR A 41 2.22 -6.28 14.27
N LYS A 42 0.96 -6.00 13.91
CA LYS A 42 0.00 -5.25 14.73
C LYS A 42 0.48 -3.83 15.09
N ARG A 43 1.42 -3.27 14.31
CA ARG A 43 1.90 -1.88 14.46
C ARG A 43 1.46 -1.01 13.28
N ARG A 44 0.91 0.16 13.56
CA ARG A 44 0.50 1.11 12.52
C ARG A 44 1.68 2.04 12.20
N MET A 45 2.26 1.89 11.02
CA MET A 45 3.22 2.84 10.47
C MET A 45 2.46 4.05 9.87
N THR A 46 2.81 5.26 10.29
CA THR A 46 2.18 6.52 9.82
C THR A 46 3.14 7.44 9.06
N SER A 47 4.39 7.01 8.90
CA SER A 47 5.42 7.73 8.16
C SER A 47 6.15 6.79 7.20
N LEU A 48 6.66 7.37 6.11
CA LEU A 48 7.45 6.70 5.10
C LEU A 48 8.86 7.33 5.07
N PRO A 49 9.91 6.57 4.73
CA PRO A 49 9.89 5.16 4.34
C PRO A 49 9.85 4.16 5.51
N MET A 50 9.18 3.02 5.31
CA MET A 50 9.21 1.87 6.23
C MET A 50 10.44 0.99 5.94
N ASN A 51 11.64 1.54 6.16
CA ASN A 51 12.87 0.76 6.05
C ASN A 51 13.01 -0.22 7.24
N PRO A 52 13.93 -1.20 7.19
CA PRO A 52 14.07 -2.19 8.26
C PRO A 52 14.32 -1.57 9.65
N GLN A 53 15.05 -0.45 9.74
CA GLN A 53 15.35 0.20 11.02
C GLN A 53 14.11 0.84 11.63
N THR A 54 13.26 1.51 10.83
CA THR A 54 12.03 2.13 11.34
C THR A 54 11.00 1.09 11.74
N VAL A 55 10.93 -0.03 11.03
CA VAL A 55 10.05 -1.16 11.39
C VAL A 55 10.55 -1.85 12.66
N LEU A 56 11.85 -2.12 12.79
CA LEU A 56 12.43 -2.74 13.98
C LEU A 56 12.16 -1.90 15.23
N LYS A 57 12.39 -0.58 15.15
CA LYS A 57 12.08 0.34 16.25
C LYS A 57 10.61 0.25 16.69
N ALA A 58 9.68 0.23 15.74
CA ALA A 58 8.25 0.13 16.03
C ALA A 58 7.86 -1.22 16.68
N LEU A 59 8.63 -2.28 16.43
CA LEU A 59 8.47 -3.58 17.09
C LEU A 59 9.01 -3.53 18.53
N ASP A 60 10.20 -2.96 18.73
CA ASP A 60 10.88 -2.86 20.02
C ASP A 60 10.13 -1.98 21.04
N GLU A 61 9.43 -0.94 20.58
CA GLU A 61 8.52 -0.13 21.40
C GLU A 61 7.37 -0.95 22.06
N ARG A 62 7.27 -2.27 21.79
CA ARG A 62 6.36 -3.19 22.52
C ARG A 62 6.99 -3.82 23.76
N GLY A 63 8.31 -3.74 23.90
CA GLY A 63 9.09 -4.47 24.89
C GLY A 63 8.82 -4.12 26.37
N GLU A 64 7.86 -3.25 26.67
CA GLU A 64 7.47 -2.89 28.04
C GLU A 64 6.10 -3.45 28.48
N GLU A 65 5.39 -4.19 27.63
CA GLU A 65 4.16 -4.90 27.99
C GLU A 65 4.26 -6.40 27.62
N LEU A 66 5.04 -7.13 28.42
CA LEU A 66 4.99 -8.60 28.55
C LEU A 66 4.91 -8.99 30.03
#